data_AF-A0A392WEG6-F1
#
_entry.id   AF-A0A392WEG6-F1
#
_cell.length_a   1.000
_cell.length_b   1.000
_cell.length_c   1.000
_cell.angle_alpha   90.00
_cell.angle_beta   90.00
_cell.angle_gamma   90.00
#
_symmetry.space_group_name_H-M   'P 1'
#
loop_
_entity.id
_entity.type
_entity.pdbx_description
1 polymer ?
#
loop_
_entity_poly.entity_id
_entity_poly.type
_entity_poly.pdbx_seq_one_letter_code
_entity_poly.pdbx_strand_id
1 'polypeptide(L)' 'MSTKQVKESVKEQAELFAVFASLKLESKVKMEELSVVCEFPDVFPGDVSDVPPEREVE' A
#
# COMPACT_ATOMS: atom_id res chain seq x y z
N MET A 1 29.29 -19.91 9.68
CA MET A 1 27.87 -19.62 10.00
C MET A 1 27.09 -20.92 9.89
N SER A 2 26.26 -21.27 10.87
CA SER A 2 25.45 -22.50 10.80
C SER A 2 24.13 -22.25 10.06
N THR A 3 23.56 -23.31 9.47
CA THR A 3 22.24 -23.24 8.81
C THR A 3 21.14 -22.78 9.76
N LYS A 4 21.23 -23.14 11.05
CA LYS A 4 20.32 -22.69 12.10
C LYS A 4 20.39 -21.17 12.30
N GLN A 5 21.60 -20.63 12.41
CA GLN A 5 21.80 -19.18 12.55
C GLN A 5 21.30 -18.41 11.32
N VAL A 6 21.56 -18.90 10.11
CA VAL A 6 21.05 -18.26 8.89
C VAL A 6 19.53 -18.22 8.88
N LYS A 7 18.87 -19.32 9.26
CA LYS A 7 17.40 -19.39 9.31
C LYS A 7 16.82 -18.42 10.35
N GLU A 8 17.46 -18.28 11.50
CA GLU A 8 17.08 -17.35 12.55
C GLU A 8 17.20 -15.89 12.10
N SER A 9 18.34 -15.51 11.50
CA SER A 9 18.55 -14.16 10.98
C SER A 9 17.59 -13.79 9.85
N VAL A 10 17.24 -14.73 8.97
CA VAL A 10 16.25 -14.49 7.91
C VAL A 10 14.85 -14.27 8.51
N LYS A 11 14.48 -15.03 9.55
CA LYS A 11 13.20 -14.86 10.24
C LYS A 11 13.12 -13.49 10.92
N GLU A 12 14.15 -13.10 11.64
CA GLU A 12 14.24 -11.78 12.28
C GLU A 12 14.15 -10.64 11.24
N GLN A 13 14.85 -10.76 10.12
CA GLN A 13 14.78 -9.77 9.04
C GLN A 13 13.37 -9.68 8.43
N ALA A 14 12.67 -10.81 8.28
CA ALA A 14 11.29 -10.83 7.78
C ALA A 14 10.32 -10.13 8.74
N GLU A 15 10.47 -10.34 10.06
CA GLU A 15 9.67 -9.67 11.09
C GLU A 15 9.91 -8.15 11.11
N LEU A 16 11.17 -7.72 11.05
CA LEU A 16 11.53 -6.30 10.97
C LEU A 16 11.00 -5.64 9.69
N PHE A 17 11.06 -6.34 8.56
CA PHE A 17 10.50 -5.87 7.31
C PHE A 17 8.98 -5.71 7.39
N ALA A 18 8.29 -6.68 8.00
CA ALA A 18 6.84 -6.59 8.20
C ALA A 18 6.45 -5.37 9.04
N VAL A 19 7.14 -5.13 10.16
CA VAL A 19 6.91 -3.93 11.00
C VAL A 19 7.18 -2.65 10.21
N PHE A 20 8.28 -2.58 9.46
CA PHE A 20 8.61 -1.39 8.65
C PHE A 20 7.59 -1.14 7.53
N ALA A 21 7.13 -2.21 6.87
CA ALA A 21 6.09 -2.12 5.85
C ALA A 21 4.75 -1.68 6.46
N SER A 22 4.39 -2.17 7.65
CA SER A 22 3.21 -1.70 8.40
C SER A 22 3.31 -0.22 8.76
N LEU A 23 4.44 0.23 9.30
CA LEU A 23 4.67 1.65 9.62
C LEU A 23 4.60 2.55 8.37
N LYS A 24 5.15 2.08 7.24
CA LYS A 24 5.02 2.77 5.95
C LYS A 24 3.59 2.75 5.43
N LEU A 25 2.86 1.66 5.60
CA LEU A 25 1.45 1.57 5.22
C LEU A 25 0.60 2.52 6.07
N GLU A 26 0.78 2.54 7.39
CA GLU A 26 0.12 3.49 8.29
C GLU A 26 0.40 4.95 7.88
N SER A 27 1.62 5.25 7.41
CA SER A 27 1.95 6.58 6.87
C SER A 27 1.32 6.86 5.48
N LYS A 28 1.10 5.83 4.66
CA LYS A 28 0.57 5.94 3.29
C LYS A 28 -0.96 5.83 3.21
N VAL A 29 -1.61 5.31 4.25
CA VAL A 29 -3.08 5.16 4.34
C VAL A 29 -3.80 6.53 4.43
N LYS A 30 -3.06 7.63 4.55
CA LYS A 30 -3.53 8.94 4.09
C LYS A 30 -3.31 9.09 2.59
N MET A 31 -4.05 8.32 1.79
CA MET A 31 -4.11 8.53 0.34
C MET A 31 -4.61 9.96 0.00
N GLU A 32 -5.34 10.55 0.96
CA GLU A 32 -5.73 11.97 1.09
C GLU A 32 -4.58 12.98 1.28
N GLU A 33 -3.30 12.59 1.35
CA GLU A 33 -2.17 13.53 1.49
C GLU A 33 -1.24 13.52 0.25
N LEU A 34 -1.48 12.65 -0.72
CA LEU A 34 -0.81 12.72 -2.00
C LEU A 34 -1.30 13.98 -2.73
N SER A 35 -0.40 14.95 -2.99
CA SER A 35 -0.76 16.23 -3.65
C SER A 35 -1.55 16.05 -4.96
N VAL A 36 -1.30 14.96 -5.70
CA VAL A 36 -2.05 14.56 -6.90
C VAL A 36 -3.53 14.24 -6.60
N VAL A 37 -3.81 13.64 -5.44
CA VAL A 37 -5.15 13.29 -4.98
C VAL A 37 -5.85 14.53 -4.41
N CYS A 38 -5.12 15.42 -3.73
CA CYS A 38 -5.66 16.68 -3.19
C CYS A 38 -5.91 17.77 -4.25
N GLU A 39 -5.21 17.74 -5.38
CA GLU A 39 -5.44 18.71 -6.48
C GLU A 39 -6.78 18.47 -7.17
N PHE A 40 -7.35 17.27 -7.05
CA PHE A 40 -8.61 16.91 -7.67
C PHE A 40 -9.50 16.11 -6.71
N PRO A 41 -10.01 16.72 -5.64
CA PRO A 41 -10.89 16.02 -4.69
C PRO A 41 -12.21 15.56 -5.35
N ASP A 42 -12.61 16.18 -6.47
CA ASP A 42 -13.84 15.86 -7.21
C ASP A 42 -13.68 14.70 -8.23
N VAL A 43 -12.45 14.32 -8.62
CA VAL A 43 -12.25 13.23 -9.61
C VAL A 43 -12.13 11.85 -8.97
N PHE A 44 -11.94 11.79 -7.65
CA PHE A 44 -11.97 10.56 -6.88
C PHE A 44 -13.02 10.68 -5.77
N PRO A 45 -14.33 10.69 -6.11
CA PRO A 45 -15.36 10.57 -5.09
C PRO A 45 -15.10 9.28 -4.30
N GLY A 46 -15.25 9.35 -2.97
CA GLY A 46 -14.90 8.27 -2.04
C GLY A 46 -15.57 6.91 -2.27
N ASP A 47 -16.46 6.80 -3.26
CA ASP A 47 -16.98 5.57 -3.83
C ASP A 47 -16.36 5.32 -5.22
N VAL A 48 -15.07 4.98 -5.27
CA VAL A 48 -14.50 4.28 -6.42
C VAL A 48 -15.01 2.84 -6.40
N SER A 49 -16.24 2.63 -6.88
CA SER A 49 -16.67 1.28 -7.26
C SER A 49 -15.65 0.78 -8.29
N ASP A 50 -14.98 -0.34 -8.00
CA ASP A 50 -14.01 -1.03 -8.88
C ASP A 50 -14.57 -1.40 -10.27
N VAL A 51 -15.82 -1.04 -10.55
CA VAL A 51 -16.50 -1.26 -11.82
C VAL A 51 -16.15 -0.09 -12.76
N PRO A 52 -15.47 -0.36 -13.90
CA PRO A 52 -15.25 0.66 -14.91
C PRO A 52 -16.60 1.19 -15.43
N PRO A 53 -16.71 2.50 -15.78
CA PRO A 53 -17.94 3.07 -16.31
C PRO A 53 -18.46 2.27 -17.51
N GLU A 54 -19.78 2.09 -17.63
CA GLU A 54 -20.39 1.46 -18.80
C GLU A 54 -19.96 2.24 -20.06
N ARG A 55 -19.18 1.60 -20.94
CA ARG A 55 -18.78 2.19 -22.22
C ARG A 55 -19.87 1.91 -23.24
N GLU A 56 -20.39 2.96 -23.87
CA GLU A 56 -21.18 2.82 -25.09
C GLU A 56 -20.27 2.29 -26.20
N VAL A 57 -20.66 1.19 -26.82
CA VAL A 57 -19.94 0.59 -27.95
C VAL A 57 -20.59 1.15 -29.23
N GLU A 58 -19.83 1.90 -30.03
CA GLU A 58 -20.24 2.34 -31.39
C GLU A 58 -20.07 1.20 -32.41
#